data_AF-A0A6P5EU25-F1
#
_entry.id   AF-A0A6P5EU25-F1
#
_cell.length_a   1.000
_cell.length_b   1.000
_cell.length_c   1.000
_cell.angle_alpha   90.00
_cell.angle_beta   90.00
_cell.angle_gamma   90.00
#
_symmetry.space_group_name_H-M   'P 1'
#
loop_
_entity.id
_entity.type
_entity.pdbx_description
1 polymer ?
#
loop_
_entity_poly.entity_id
_entity_poly.type
_entity_poly.pdbx_seq_one_letter_code
_entity_poly.pdbx_strand_id
1 'polypeptide(L)'
;MGTPSGLRSWGSSSPCSPSPPPPPIYSSPRNQRNFKLVERKQLSHNVAKFRFALPTPASVLGLPIGQHISCRGRDNLGEEVIKPYTPTTLDSDVGYFELVIKMYPQGRMSHHFREMRVGDYLSVKGPKGRFKYQPGQVRAFGMLAGGSGITPMFQVTRAILENPEDQTKVHLIYANVTYDDILLKEELDALASNYPKQFKVSYVLNQPPEGWNGGVGFVSKEMIQTHCPAPAPDIQILRCGPPPMNKAMGAHLDDLGYTKEMQFQF
;
A
#
# COMPACT_ATOMS: atom_id res chain seq x y z
N MET A 1 -49.88 -43.76 47.55
CA MET A 1 -48.53 -43.47 47.03
C MET A 1 -48.68 -42.97 45.61
N GLY A 2 -48.74 -41.65 45.44
CA GLY A 2 -48.94 -40.99 44.15
C GLY A 2 -47.60 -40.57 43.55
N THR A 3 -47.41 -40.89 42.28
CA THR A 3 -46.28 -40.43 41.45
C THR A 3 -46.58 -39.04 40.88
N PRO A 4 -45.69 -38.04 41.02
CA PRO A 4 -45.83 -36.79 40.29
C PRO A 4 -45.10 -36.87 38.94
N SER A 5 -45.86 -36.59 37.89
CA SER A 5 -45.41 -36.20 36.57
C SER A 5 -44.77 -34.80 36.62
N GLY A 6 -43.66 -34.62 35.90
CA GLY A 6 -43.01 -33.32 35.75
C GLY A 6 -41.99 -33.35 34.62
N LEU A 7 -42.46 -33.21 33.38
CA LEU A 7 -41.60 -32.99 32.21
C LEU A 7 -40.89 -31.64 32.34
N ARG A 8 -39.57 -31.66 32.15
CA ARG A 8 -38.69 -30.49 32.09
C ARG A 8 -38.92 -29.75 30.78
N SER A 9 -39.36 -28.49 30.84
CA SER A 9 -39.24 -27.56 29.71
C SER A 9 -37.82 -27.04 29.63
N TRP A 10 -37.11 -27.40 28.56
CA TRP A 10 -35.85 -26.76 28.20
C TRP A 10 -36.19 -25.44 27.53
N GLY A 11 -35.89 -24.33 28.21
CA GLY A 11 -35.96 -23.00 27.63
C GLY A 11 -35.03 -22.93 26.42
N SER A 12 -35.59 -22.62 25.27
CA SER A 12 -34.85 -22.32 24.04
C SER A 12 -34.00 -21.08 24.28
N SER A 13 -32.69 -21.27 24.37
CA SER A 13 -31.73 -20.17 24.26
C SER A 13 -31.79 -19.65 22.83
N SER A 14 -32.27 -18.42 22.65
CA SER A 14 -32.17 -17.71 21.39
C SER A 14 -30.68 -17.61 21.00
N PRO A 15 -30.30 -17.94 19.75
CA PRO A 15 -28.93 -17.73 19.32
C PRO A 15 -28.61 -16.24 19.40
N CYS A 16 -27.53 -15.88 20.10
CA CYS A 16 -26.98 -14.53 20.08
C CYS A 16 -26.70 -14.14 18.63
N SER A 17 -27.43 -13.17 18.11
CA SER A 17 -27.08 -12.53 16.84
C SER A 17 -25.64 -12.04 16.93
N PRO A 18 -24.79 -12.29 15.92
CA PRO A 18 -23.42 -11.79 15.93
C PRO A 18 -23.46 -10.27 16.06
N SER A 19 -22.68 -9.73 17.00
CA SER A 19 -22.53 -8.30 17.14
C SER A 19 -22.01 -7.70 15.83
N PRO A 20 -22.49 -6.51 15.42
CA PRO A 20 -22.02 -5.89 14.19
C PRO A 20 -20.50 -5.67 14.26
N PRO A 21 -19.78 -5.79 13.13
CA PRO A 21 -18.34 -5.57 13.12
C PRO A 21 -18.02 -4.15 13.62
N PRO A 22 -16.92 -3.97 14.35
CA PRO A 22 -16.54 -2.66 14.87
C PRO A 22 -16.36 -1.67 13.71
N PRO A 23 -16.77 -0.40 13.88
CA PRO A 23 -16.68 0.59 12.80
C PRO A 23 -15.20 0.84 12.42
N PRO A 24 -14.92 1.18 11.14
CA PRO A 24 -13.57 1.48 10.70
C PRO A 24 -12.93 2.61 11.51
N ILE A 25 -11.64 2.48 11.79
CA ILE A 25 -10.90 3.42 12.65
C ILE A 25 -10.92 4.85 12.09
N TYR A 26 -10.88 5.00 10.77
CA TYR A 26 -10.91 6.29 10.07
C TYR A 26 -12.28 6.68 9.48
N SER A 27 -13.38 6.23 10.11
CA SER A 27 -14.75 6.67 9.78
C SER A 27 -15.02 8.19 10.00
N SER A 28 -14.17 8.90 10.75
CA SER A 28 -14.19 10.37 10.83
C SER A 28 -12.78 10.97 10.78
N PRO A 29 -12.49 11.89 9.85
CA PRO A 29 -11.19 12.53 9.77
C PRO A 29 -11.14 13.61 10.84
N ARG A 30 -10.35 13.43 11.92
CA ARG A 30 -9.80 14.56 12.70
C ARG A 30 -8.81 14.16 13.81
N ASN A 31 -8.93 12.99 14.42
CA ASN A 31 -8.15 12.70 15.63
C ASN A 31 -6.90 11.87 15.34
N GLN A 32 -5.79 12.33 15.90
CA GLN A 32 -4.53 11.60 15.97
C GLN A 32 -4.73 10.39 16.91
N ARG A 33 -4.20 9.24 16.52
CA ARG A 33 -4.25 7.99 17.30
C ARG A 33 -2.86 7.37 17.39
N ASN A 34 -2.61 6.67 18.48
CA ASN A 34 -1.35 5.98 18.70
C ASN A 34 -1.58 4.48 18.50
N PHE A 35 -0.71 3.84 17.71
CA PHE A 35 -0.78 2.41 17.42
C PHE A 35 0.49 1.72 17.89
N LYS A 36 0.33 0.60 18.59
CA LYS A 36 1.46 -0.15 19.17
C LYS A 36 2.15 -0.97 18.09
N LEU A 37 3.47 -0.84 17.97
CA LEU A 37 4.30 -1.73 17.17
C LEU A 37 4.33 -3.10 17.84
N VAL A 38 3.77 -4.11 17.17
CA VAL A 38 3.72 -5.49 17.68
C VAL A 38 4.72 -6.40 17.00
N GLU A 39 5.19 -6.05 15.80
CA GLU A 39 6.19 -6.82 15.09
C GLU A 39 7.05 -5.89 14.21
N ARG A 40 8.36 -6.14 14.20
CA ARG A 40 9.30 -5.52 13.27
C ARG A 40 10.11 -6.62 12.59
N LYS A 41 10.02 -6.70 11.26
CA LYS A 41 10.78 -7.66 10.45
C LYS A 41 11.75 -6.92 9.55
N GLN A 42 13.04 -7.15 9.71
CA GLN A 42 14.05 -6.64 8.80
C GLN A 42 13.96 -7.39 7.47
N LEU A 43 13.90 -6.68 6.35
CA LEU A 43 13.79 -7.25 5.00
C LEU A 43 15.11 -7.15 4.23
N SER A 44 15.84 -6.04 4.38
CA SER A 44 17.17 -5.84 3.79
C SER A 44 18.01 -4.91 4.68
N HIS A 45 19.21 -4.53 4.28
CA HIS A 45 20.08 -3.64 5.08
C HIS A 45 19.45 -2.27 5.42
N ASN A 46 18.52 -1.77 4.60
CA ASN A 46 17.87 -0.47 4.80
C ASN A 46 16.33 -0.54 4.75
N VAL A 47 15.72 -1.73 4.76
CA VAL A 47 14.26 -1.89 4.70
C VAL A 47 13.76 -2.76 5.84
N ALA A 48 12.68 -2.32 6.49
CA ALA A 48 11.95 -3.13 7.45
C ALA A 48 10.44 -2.99 7.31
N LYS A 49 9.73 -4.06 7.64
CA LYS A 49 8.28 -4.13 7.77
C LYS A 49 7.90 -3.90 9.23
N PHE A 50 6.98 -2.99 9.49
CA PHE A 50 6.48 -2.62 10.81
C PHE A 50 4.99 -2.92 10.88
N ARG A 51 4.59 -3.81 11.78
CA ARG A 51 3.19 -4.18 12.00
C ARG A 51 2.66 -3.53 13.26
N PHE A 52 1.60 -2.75 13.10
CA PHE A 52 0.97 -2.02 14.19
C PHE A 52 -0.40 -2.63 14.50
N ALA A 53 -0.66 -2.92 15.78
CA ALA A 53 -1.95 -3.44 16.21
C ALA A 53 -3.04 -2.38 16.16
N LEU A 54 -4.20 -2.76 15.66
CA LEU A 54 -5.45 -2.01 15.79
C LEU A 54 -6.10 -2.30 17.16
N PRO A 55 -7.12 -1.51 17.58
CA PRO A 55 -7.70 -1.65 18.91
C PRO A 55 -8.27 -3.04 19.24
N THR A 56 -8.77 -3.77 18.24
CA THR A 56 -9.26 -5.14 18.40
C THR A 56 -8.81 -6.03 17.24
N PRO A 57 -8.74 -7.36 17.39
CA PRO A 57 -8.41 -8.28 16.30
C PRO A 57 -9.36 -8.23 15.09
N ALA A 58 -10.58 -7.73 15.28
CA ALA A 58 -11.58 -7.57 14.22
C ALA A 58 -11.63 -6.14 13.64
N SER A 59 -10.83 -5.21 14.17
CA SER A 59 -10.79 -3.82 13.68
C SER A 59 -10.18 -3.76 12.28
N VAL A 60 -10.65 -2.81 11.47
CA VAL A 60 -10.03 -2.44 10.19
C VAL A 60 -9.56 -1.00 10.24
N LEU A 61 -8.51 -0.66 9.47
CA LEU A 61 -7.96 0.68 9.47
C LEU A 61 -8.97 1.69 8.89
N GLY A 62 -9.76 1.28 7.90
CA GLY A 62 -10.74 2.15 7.24
C GLY A 62 -10.09 3.18 6.33
N LEU A 63 -8.99 2.80 5.67
CA LEU A 63 -8.24 3.69 4.79
C LEU A 63 -8.74 3.50 3.34
N PRO A 64 -9.42 4.49 2.74
CA PRO A 64 -9.84 4.39 1.35
C PRO A 64 -8.66 4.11 0.42
N ILE A 65 -8.88 3.27 -0.59
CA ILE A 65 -7.81 2.81 -1.50
C ILE A 65 -7.22 4.00 -2.27
N GLY A 66 -5.89 4.13 -2.21
CA GLY A 66 -5.09 5.22 -2.75
C GLY A 66 -4.96 6.45 -1.82
N GLN A 67 -5.50 6.36 -0.61
CA GLN A 67 -5.18 7.30 0.48
C GLN A 67 -4.02 6.77 1.33
N HIS A 68 -3.41 7.68 2.09
CA HIS A 68 -2.29 7.40 2.99
C HIS A 68 -2.56 7.94 4.40
N ILE A 69 -1.66 7.61 5.32
CA ILE A 69 -1.66 8.11 6.69
C ILE A 69 -0.47 9.06 6.92
N SER A 70 -0.65 10.01 7.82
CA SER A 70 0.38 10.95 8.26
C SER A 70 0.97 10.44 9.58
N CYS A 71 2.22 10.00 9.56
CA CYS A 71 2.91 9.50 10.74
C CYS A 71 3.75 10.61 11.36
N ARG A 72 3.72 10.72 12.68
CA ARG A 72 4.51 11.68 13.47
C ARG A 72 5.55 10.91 14.26
N GLY A 73 6.80 11.34 14.15
CA GLY A 73 7.96 10.77 14.83
C GLY A 73 8.93 11.86 15.29
N ARG A 74 10.16 11.45 15.64
CA ARG A 74 11.24 12.34 16.06
C ARG A 74 12.55 12.00 15.35
N ASP A 75 13.32 13.01 14.97
CA ASP A 75 14.65 12.81 14.39
C ASP A 75 15.74 12.63 15.47
N ASN A 76 17.00 12.63 15.05
CA ASN A 76 18.16 12.43 15.92
C ASN A 76 18.44 13.60 16.88
N LEU A 77 17.84 14.77 16.64
CA LEU A 77 17.91 15.92 17.53
C LEU A 77 16.69 15.98 18.46
N GLY A 78 15.77 15.03 18.34
CA GLY A 78 14.52 14.98 19.10
C GLY A 78 13.41 15.90 18.56
N GLU A 79 13.64 16.54 17.41
CA GLU A 79 12.65 17.41 16.76
C GLU A 79 11.54 16.59 16.09
N GLU A 80 10.34 17.15 16.09
CA GLU A 80 9.18 16.51 15.47
C GLU A 80 9.33 16.44 13.94
N VAL A 81 9.04 15.26 13.38
CA VAL A 81 8.96 15.05 11.93
C VAL A 81 7.64 14.37 11.60
N ILE A 82 6.96 14.89 10.57
CA ILE A 82 5.72 14.33 10.05
C ILE A 82 5.93 13.92 8.59
N LYS A 83 5.59 12.68 8.25
CA LYS A 83 5.71 12.15 6.88
C LYS A 83 4.52 11.27 6.50
N PRO A 84 4.10 11.31 5.22
CA PRO A 84 3.07 10.41 4.71
C PRO A 84 3.63 9.00 4.53
N TYR A 85 2.81 7.99 4.80
CA TYR A 85 3.07 6.59 4.52
C TYR A 85 1.79 5.91 4.04
N THR A 86 1.88 5.11 2.99
CA THR A 86 0.78 4.25 2.54
C THR A 86 0.97 2.86 3.14
N PRO A 87 0.02 2.38 3.96
CA PRO A 87 0.02 0.99 4.41
C PRO A 87 -0.03 0.01 3.25
N THR A 88 0.66 -1.11 3.39
CA THR A 88 0.65 -2.21 2.41
C THR A 88 -0.49 -3.22 2.66
N THR A 89 -1.25 -3.00 3.73
CA THR A 89 -2.45 -3.75 4.10
C THR A 89 -3.73 -3.10 3.54
N LEU A 90 -4.76 -3.92 3.34
CA LEU A 90 -6.12 -3.53 2.99
C LEU A 90 -7.06 -3.72 4.20
N ASP A 91 -8.32 -3.31 4.08
CA ASP A 91 -9.32 -3.57 5.13
C ASP A 91 -9.75 -5.06 5.20
N SER A 92 -9.31 -5.90 4.25
CA SER A 92 -9.35 -7.36 4.37
C SER A 92 -8.33 -7.90 5.38
N ASP A 93 -7.27 -7.15 5.68
CA ASP A 93 -6.27 -7.47 6.69
C ASP A 93 -6.74 -6.95 8.06
N VAL A 94 -7.42 -7.79 8.83
CA VAL A 94 -8.03 -7.38 10.11
C VAL A 94 -7.05 -7.36 11.28
N GLY A 95 -7.26 -6.42 12.20
CA GLY A 95 -6.57 -6.35 13.49
C GLY A 95 -5.20 -5.67 13.47
N TYR A 96 -4.66 -5.33 12.30
CA TYR A 96 -3.37 -4.64 12.18
C TYR A 96 -3.28 -3.80 10.90
N PHE A 97 -2.24 -2.98 10.81
CA PHE A 97 -1.77 -2.46 9.52
C PHE A 97 -0.25 -2.55 9.44
N GLU A 98 0.28 -2.60 8.23
CA GLU A 98 1.72 -2.70 8.00
C GLU A 98 2.26 -1.52 7.22
N LEU A 99 3.45 -1.07 7.62
CA LEU A 99 4.27 -0.13 6.88
C LEU A 99 5.57 -0.81 6.46
N VAL A 100 5.88 -0.75 5.16
CA VAL A 100 7.20 -1.12 4.64
C VAL A 100 8.01 0.15 4.47
N ILE A 101 9.06 0.29 5.28
CA ILE A 101 9.85 1.51 5.39
C ILE A 101 11.26 1.26 4.88
N LYS A 102 11.62 1.99 3.81
CA LYS A 102 13.01 2.17 3.42
C LYS A 102 13.61 3.33 4.24
N MET A 103 14.65 3.04 5.01
CA MET A 103 15.31 3.94 5.93
C MET A 103 16.57 4.52 5.29
N TYR A 104 16.57 5.82 5.04
CA TYR A 104 17.73 6.54 4.48
C TYR A 104 18.66 6.99 5.62
N PRO A 105 20.00 6.92 5.44
CA PRO A 105 20.94 7.24 6.52
C PRO A 105 20.73 8.61 7.17
N GLN A 106 20.42 9.62 6.36
CA GLN A 106 20.18 11.01 6.77
C GLN A 106 18.67 11.37 6.82
N GLY A 107 17.78 10.38 6.73
CA GLY A 107 16.34 10.62 6.76
C GLY A 107 15.87 10.91 8.19
N ARG A 108 15.31 12.10 8.43
CA ARG A 108 14.73 12.49 9.74
C ARG A 108 13.73 11.47 10.28
N MET A 109 12.73 11.10 9.46
CA MET A 109 11.76 10.06 9.84
C MET A 109 12.37 8.65 9.79
N SER A 110 13.39 8.42 8.95
CA SER A 110 14.13 7.15 8.95
C SER A 110 14.86 6.91 10.26
N HIS A 111 15.37 7.97 10.93
CA HIS A 111 15.90 7.86 12.28
C HIS A 111 14.83 7.34 13.26
N HIS A 112 13.62 7.93 13.26
CA HIS A 112 12.52 7.47 14.11
C HIS A 112 12.25 5.97 13.97
N PHE A 113 12.12 5.48 12.73
CA PHE A 113 11.87 4.05 12.47
C PHE A 113 13.06 3.15 12.80
N ARG A 114 14.30 3.63 12.67
CA ARG A 114 15.48 2.88 13.12
C ARG A 114 15.45 2.64 14.62
N GLU A 115 15.07 3.66 15.39
CA GLU A 115 15.05 3.60 16.86
C GLU A 115 13.81 2.89 17.44
N MET A 116 12.71 2.81 16.68
CA MET A 116 11.50 2.14 17.16
C MET A 116 11.72 0.65 17.45
N ARG A 117 11.20 0.18 18.59
CA ARG A 117 11.24 -1.20 19.10
C ARG A 117 9.82 -1.73 19.30
N VAL A 118 9.67 -3.06 19.24
CA VAL A 118 8.39 -3.71 19.56
C VAL A 118 7.96 -3.29 20.97
N GLY A 119 6.70 -2.87 21.10
CA GLY A 119 6.18 -2.25 22.32
C GLY A 119 5.95 -0.74 22.21
N ASP A 120 6.70 -0.05 21.35
CA ASP A 120 6.57 1.39 21.12
C ASP A 120 5.28 1.74 20.39
N TYR A 121 4.95 3.04 20.39
CA TYR A 121 3.76 3.57 19.74
C TYR A 121 4.11 4.54 18.61
N LEU A 122 3.47 4.38 17.46
CA LEU A 122 3.51 5.34 16.37
C LEU A 122 2.26 6.22 16.40
N SER A 123 2.46 7.53 16.34
CA SER A 123 1.35 8.48 16.28
C SER A 123 0.95 8.75 14.83
N VAL A 124 -0.33 8.52 14.52
CA VAL A 124 -0.83 8.49 13.16
C VAL A 124 -2.10 9.33 13.03
N LYS A 125 -2.23 10.04 11.91
CA LYS A 125 -3.42 10.79 11.52
C LYS A 125 -3.83 10.41 10.10
N GLY A 126 -5.09 10.10 9.88
CA GLY A 126 -5.63 9.70 8.58
C GLY A 126 -7.14 9.85 8.48
N PRO A 127 -7.72 9.54 7.31
CA PRO A 127 -7.00 9.27 6.06
C PRO A 127 -6.63 10.59 5.34
N LYS A 128 -5.65 10.54 4.44
CA LYS A 128 -5.13 11.70 3.68
C LYS A 128 -4.92 11.34 2.20
N GLY A 129 -5.00 12.32 1.32
CA GLY A 129 -4.80 12.13 -0.12
C GLY A 129 -6.07 12.37 -0.94
N ARG A 130 -5.89 12.74 -2.21
CA ARG A 130 -6.98 13.09 -3.13
C ARG A 130 -7.47 11.90 -3.97
N PHE A 131 -6.59 10.93 -4.23
CA PHE A 131 -6.95 9.74 -4.98
C PHE A 131 -7.88 8.86 -4.15
N LYS A 132 -8.91 8.34 -4.80
CA LYS A 132 -9.81 7.34 -4.25
C LYS A 132 -10.14 6.37 -5.35
N TYR A 133 -9.68 5.13 -5.22
CA TYR A 133 -9.99 4.08 -6.17
C TYR A 133 -11.44 3.61 -6.03
N GLN A 134 -12.09 3.34 -7.15
CA GLN A 134 -13.36 2.61 -7.22
C GLN A 134 -13.24 1.49 -8.26
N PRO A 135 -13.79 0.30 -8.00
CA PRO A 135 -13.74 -0.82 -8.94
C PRO A 135 -14.24 -0.43 -10.33
N GLY A 136 -13.48 -0.79 -11.37
CA GLY A 136 -13.86 -0.53 -12.76
C GLY A 136 -13.87 0.94 -13.20
N GLN A 137 -13.34 1.89 -12.42
CA GLN A 137 -13.32 3.31 -12.82
C GLN A 137 -12.53 3.60 -14.12
N VAL A 138 -11.58 2.73 -14.46
CA VAL A 138 -10.79 2.76 -15.69
C VAL A 138 -10.56 1.34 -16.19
N ARG A 139 -10.32 1.19 -17.50
CA ARG A 139 -10.00 -0.09 -18.11
C ARG A 139 -8.62 -0.59 -17.67
N ALA A 140 -7.63 0.31 -17.59
CA ALA A 140 -6.31 -0.06 -17.10
C ALA A 140 -5.55 1.11 -16.47
N PHE A 141 -4.66 0.76 -15.54
CA PHE A 141 -3.63 1.63 -15.02
C PHE A 141 -2.27 1.34 -15.64
N GLY A 142 -1.54 2.39 -15.98
CA GLY A 142 -0.07 2.37 -15.96
C GLY A 142 0.42 2.91 -14.62
N MET A 143 1.33 2.22 -13.96
CA MET A 143 1.89 2.65 -12.68
C MET A 143 3.40 2.82 -12.82
N LEU A 144 3.91 3.99 -12.42
CA LEU A 144 5.33 4.33 -12.46
C LEU A 144 5.81 4.55 -11.03
N ALA A 145 6.52 3.56 -10.48
CA ALA A 145 6.99 3.58 -9.10
C ALA A 145 8.52 3.72 -9.03
N GLY A 146 9.01 4.52 -8.09
CA GLY A 146 10.43 4.62 -7.75
C GLY A 146 10.68 4.39 -6.27
N GLY A 147 11.49 3.37 -5.94
CA GLY A 147 11.80 3.03 -4.53
C GLY A 147 10.56 2.88 -3.66
N SER A 148 10.47 3.62 -2.55
CA SER A 148 9.31 3.57 -1.63
C SER A 148 7.98 4.03 -2.24
N GLY A 149 8.00 4.65 -3.43
CA GLY A 149 6.80 5.01 -4.20
C GLY A 149 5.98 3.79 -4.67
N ILE A 150 6.48 2.57 -4.48
CA ILE A 150 5.72 1.34 -4.74
C ILE A 150 4.50 1.18 -3.82
N THR A 151 4.55 1.68 -2.59
CA THR A 151 3.51 1.41 -1.57
C THR A 151 2.09 1.85 -1.97
N PRO A 152 1.83 3.07 -2.52
CA PRO A 152 0.52 3.40 -3.09
C PRO A 152 0.13 2.52 -4.28
N MET A 153 1.09 2.16 -5.14
CA MET A 153 0.81 1.30 -6.30
C MET A 153 0.42 -0.11 -5.87
N PHE A 154 1.12 -0.66 -4.88
CA PHE A 154 0.86 -1.96 -4.29
C PHE A 154 -0.52 -2.01 -3.63
N GLN A 155 -0.90 -0.97 -2.89
CA GLN A 155 -2.23 -0.88 -2.27
C GLN A 155 -3.35 -0.90 -3.32
N VAL A 156 -3.24 -0.08 -4.37
CA VAL A 156 -4.23 -0.06 -5.47
C VAL A 156 -4.24 -1.39 -6.22
N THR A 157 -3.06 -1.96 -6.50
CA THR A 157 -2.94 -3.24 -7.21
C THR A 157 -3.60 -4.37 -6.43
N ARG A 158 -3.31 -4.53 -5.13
CA ARG A 158 -3.96 -5.55 -4.29
C ARG A 158 -5.47 -5.36 -4.27
N ALA A 159 -5.95 -4.13 -4.12
CA ALA A 159 -7.39 -3.86 -4.06
C ALA A 159 -8.13 -4.26 -5.35
N ILE A 160 -7.48 -4.09 -6.50
CA ILE A 160 -8.01 -4.54 -7.80
C ILE A 160 -7.97 -6.06 -7.88
N LEU A 161 -6.81 -6.68 -7.66
CA LEU A 161 -6.63 -8.11 -7.91
C LEU A 161 -7.33 -9.02 -6.91
N GLU A 162 -7.49 -8.58 -5.66
CA GLU A 162 -8.19 -9.34 -4.61
C GLU A 162 -9.72 -9.18 -4.69
N ASN A 163 -10.23 -8.29 -5.55
CA ASN A 163 -11.66 -8.15 -5.83
C ASN A 163 -12.05 -8.94 -7.10
N PRO A 164 -12.77 -10.07 -6.99
CA PRO A 164 -13.10 -10.90 -8.16
C PRO A 164 -13.99 -10.20 -9.19
N GLU A 165 -14.75 -9.18 -8.79
CA GLU A 165 -15.62 -8.40 -9.68
C GLU A 165 -14.86 -7.30 -10.45
N ASP A 166 -13.59 -7.05 -10.10
CA ASP A 166 -12.79 -6.01 -10.70
C ASP A 166 -11.94 -6.55 -11.85
N GLN A 167 -12.21 -6.07 -13.05
CA GLN A 167 -11.52 -6.49 -14.27
C GLN A 167 -10.48 -5.46 -14.75
N THR A 168 -10.21 -4.41 -13.96
CA THR A 168 -9.19 -3.41 -14.29
C THR A 168 -7.82 -4.09 -14.44
N LYS A 169 -7.08 -3.70 -15.48
CA LYS A 169 -5.70 -4.17 -15.70
C LYS A 169 -4.69 -3.21 -15.07
N VAL A 170 -3.57 -3.73 -14.61
CA VAL A 170 -2.48 -2.96 -13.98
C VAL A 170 -1.15 -3.30 -14.64
N HIS A 171 -0.48 -2.27 -15.13
CA HIS A 171 0.83 -2.35 -15.75
C HIS A 171 1.82 -1.51 -14.94
N LEU A 172 2.69 -2.16 -14.18
CA LEU A 172 3.65 -1.51 -13.29
C LEU A 172 5.05 -1.49 -13.92
N ILE A 173 5.63 -0.29 -14.06
CA ILE A 173 7.07 -0.10 -14.21
C ILE A 173 7.62 0.30 -12.85
N TYR A 174 8.56 -0.49 -12.31
CA TYR A 174 9.12 -0.26 -10.98
C TYR A 174 10.64 -0.09 -11.05
N ALA A 175 11.09 1.11 -10.71
CA ALA A 175 12.48 1.53 -10.81
C ALA A 175 13.19 1.60 -9.45
N ASN A 176 14.37 1.00 -9.37
CA ASN A 176 15.23 0.97 -8.18
C ASN A 176 16.70 1.15 -8.59
N VAL A 177 17.59 1.40 -7.61
CA VAL A 177 19.02 1.55 -7.91
C VAL A 177 19.64 0.18 -8.14
N THR A 178 19.57 -0.71 -7.15
CA THR A 178 20.08 -2.08 -7.20
C THR A 178 18.96 -3.11 -7.09
N TYR A 179 19.26 -4.39 -7.34
CA TYR A 179 18.30 -5.49 -7.16
C TYR A 179 17.78 -5.59 -5.71
N ASP A 180 18.67 -5.43 -4.73
CA ASP A 180 18.32 -5.50 -3.30
C ASP A 180 17.46 -4.32 -2.81
N ASP A 181 17.31 -3.29 -3.64
CA ASP A 181 16.45 -2.15 -3.36
C ASP A 181 14.99 -2.38 -3.76
N ILE A 182 14.66 -3.47 -4.46
CA ILE A 182 13.31 -3.76 -4.94
C ILE A 182 12.41 -4.18 -3.76
N LEU A 183 11.71 -3.21 -3.19
CA LEU A 183 10.76 -3.46 -2.10
C LEU A 183 9.57 -4.29 -2.59
N LEU A 184 9.11 -5.25 -1.78
CA LEU A 184 7.94 -6.09 -2.05
C LEU A 184 8.09 -6.96 -3.31
N LYS A 185 9.33 -7.33 -3.68
CA LYS A 185 9.57 -8.07 -4.93
C LYS A 185 8.84 -9.42 -4.94
N GLU A 186 8.96 -10.18 -3.86
CA GLU A 186 8.33 -11.50 -3.74
C GLU A 186 6.79 -11.38 -3.79
N GLU A 187 6.23 -10.39 -3.10
CA GLU A 187 4.79 -10.13 -3.14
C GLU A 187 4.31 -9.69 -4.54
N LEU A 188 5.07 -8.84 -5.25
CA LEU A 188 4.74 -8.39 -6.61
C LEU A 188 4.84 -9.55 -7.63
N ASP A 189 5.87 -10.37 -7.54
CA ASP A 189 6.05 -11.53 -8.42
C ASP A 189 4.94 -12.57 -8.19
N ALA A 190 4.53 -12.78 -6.93
CA ALA A 190 3.41 -13.64 -6.60
C ALA A 190 2.08 -13.10 -7.19
N LEU A 191 1.82 -11.80 -7.09
CA LEU A 191 0.65 -11.19 -7.73
C LEU A 191 0.69 -11.36 -9.26
N ALA A 192 1.85 -11.18 -9.89
CA ALA A 192 1.98 -11.34 -11.34
C ALA A 192 1.76 -12.79 -11.79
N SER A 193 2.23 -13.76 -10.98
CA SER A 193 2.00 -15.19 -11.22
C SER A 193 0.55 -15.61 -11.01
N ASN A 194 -0.12 -15.07 -9.99
CA ASN A 194 -1.49 -15.43 -9.64
C ASN A 194 -2.52 -14.75 -10.55
N TYR A 195 -2.23 -13.55 -11.07
CA TYR A 195 -3.13 -12.74 -11.89
C TYR A 195 -2.53 -12.34 -13.25
N PRO A 196 -2.01 -13.28 -14.05
CA PRO A 196 -1.21 -12.97 -15.25
C PRO A 196 -1.98 -12.25 -16.37
N LYS A 197 -3.33 -12.30 -16.33
CA LYS A 197 -4.20 -11.60 -17.29
C LYS A 197 -4.47 -10.14 -16.90
N GLN A 198 -4.34 -9.79 -15.63
CA GLN A 198 -4.66 -8.47 -15.10
C GLN A 198 -3.43 -7.69 -14.65
N PHE A 199 -2.38 -8.35 -14.16
CA PHE A 199 -1.20 -7.67 -13.62
C PHE A 199 0.07 -8.03 -14.38
N LYS A 200 0.81 -6.98 -14.77
CA LYS A 200 2.16 -7.08 -15.33
C LYS A 200 3.09 -6.15 -14.57
N VAL A 201 4.25 -6.64 -14.20
CA VAL A 201 5.34 -5.85 -13.59
C VAL A 201 6.57 -5.89 -14.48
N SER A 202 7.24 -4.75 -14.61
CA SER A 202 8.48 -4.58 -15.35
C SER A 202 9.47 -3.81 -14.48
N TYR A 203 10.56 -4.47 -14.12
CA TYR A 203 11.56 -3.91 -13.22
C TYR A 203 12.64 -3.16 -14.01
N VAL A 204 13.11 -2.04 -13.46
CA VAL A 204 14.16 -1.20 -14.05
C VAL A 204 15.22 -0.89 -13.00
N LEU A 205 16.49 -1.14 -13.31
CA LEU A 205 17.61 -0.94 -12.37
C LEU A 205 18.66 0.00 -12.92
N ASN A 206 19.15 0.93 -12.09
CA ASN A 206 20.31 1.76 -12.45
C ASN A 206 21.61 0.95 -12.46
N GLN A 207 21.77 0.05 -11.49
CA GLN A 207 22.94 -0.78 -11.26
C GLN A 207 22.49 -2.26 -11.22
N PRO A 208 22.15 -2.84 -12.37
CA PRO A 208 21.69 -4.22 -12.43
C PRO A 208 22.83 -5.22 -12.13
N PRO A 209 22.51 -6.40 -11.54
CA PRO A 209 23.46 -7.50 -11.47
C PRO A 209 23.74 -8.11 -12.86
N GLU A 210 24.79 -8.93 -12.96
CA GLU A 210 25.06 -9.71 -14.17
C GLU A 210 23.86 -10.62 -14.51
N GLY A 211 23.55 -10.75 -15.80
CA GLY A 211 22.42 -11.56 -16.28
C GLY A 211 21.03 -10.90 -16.12
N TRP A 212 20.96 -9.63 -15.72
CA TRP A 212 19.69 -8.90 -15.65
C TRP A 212 19.03 -8.75 -17.01
N ASN A 213 17.74 -9.11 -17.07
CA ASN A 213 16.92 -9.08 -18.29
C ASN A 213 15.81 -8.02 -18.27
N GLY A 214 15.75 -7.19 -17.22
CA GLY A 214 14.81 -6.08 -17.11
C GLY A 214 15.34 -4.79 -17.73
N GLY A 215 14.64 -3.69 -17.47
CA GLY A 215 15.10 -2.37 -17.91
C GLY A 215 16.38 -1.94 -17.19
N VAL A 216 17.20 -1.13 -17.85
CA VAL A 216 18.46 -0.61 -17.31
C VAL A 216 18.47 0.92 -17.39
N GLY A 217 18.96 1.57 -16.33
CA GLY A 217 19.06 3.02 -16.23
C GLY A 217 17.82 3.65 -15.60
N PHE A 218 17.45 4.84 -16.07
CA PHE A 218 16.21 5.50 -15.67
C PHE A 218 15.05 5.03 -16.55
N VAL A 219 13.82 5.12 -16.05
CA VAL A 219 12.63 4.85 -16.86
C VAL A 219 12.64 5.80 -18.06
N SER A 220 12.55 5.24 -19.27
CA SER A 220 12.55 6.02 -20.52
C SER A 220 11.16 6.13 -21.12
N LYS A 221 11.01 7.01 -22.12
CA LYS A 221 9.79 7.15 -22.91
C LYS A 221 9.41 5.83 -23.60
N GLU A 222 10.39 5.12 -24.12
CA GLU A 222 10.23 3.85 -24.83
C GLU A 222 9.76 2.74 -23.88
N MET A 223 10.26 2.73 -22.65
CA MET A 223 9.78 1.79 -21.62
C MET A 223 8.32 2.03 -21.30
N ILE A 224 7.90 3.30 -21.16
CA ILE A 224 6.49 3.65 -20.93
C ILE A 224 5.63 3.21 -22.11
N GLN A 225 6.04 3.48 -23.36
CA GLN A 225 5.32 3.03 -24.56
C GLN A 225 5.17 1.52 -24.64
N THR A 226 6.21 0.79 -24.25
CA THR A 226 6.25 -0.67 -24.34
C THR A 226 5.40 -1.34 -23.27
N HIS A 227 5.47 -0.85 -22.04
CA HIS A 227 4.93 -1.56 -20.88
C HIS A 227 3.60 -1.00 -20.36
N CYS A 228 3.31 0.28 -20.56
CA CYS A 228 2.05 0.90 -20.13
C CYS A 228 0.97 0.89 -21.23
N PRO A 229 -0.32 0.93 -20.86
CA PRO A 229 -1.41 1.05 -21.83
C PRO A 229 -1.34 2.40 -22.56
N ALA A 230 -1.52 2.39 -23.90
CA ALA A 230 -1.51 3.59 -24.71
C ALA A 230 -2.57 4.62 -24.24
N PRO A 231 -2.34 5.94 -24.46
CA PRO A 231 -3.28 6.98 -24.06
C PRO A 231 -4.69 6.75 -24.62
N ALA A 232 -5.69 6.76 -23.74
CA ALA A 232 -7.10 6.68 -24.08
C ALA A 232 -7.94 7.24 -22.93
N PRO A 233 -9.20 7.67 -23.17
CA PRO A 233 -10.05 8.26 -22.12
C PRO A 233 -10.29 7.35 -20.90
N ASP A 234 -10.15 6.03 -21.08
CA ASP A 234 -10.36 5.01 -20.05
C ASP A 234 -9.04 4.45 -19.48
N ILE A 235 -7.94 5.20 -19.63
CA ILE A 235 -6.61 4.88 -19.10
C ILE A 235 -6.15 5.95 -18.11
N GLN A 236 -5.55 5.50 -17.02
CA GLN A 236 -4.93 6.40 -16.05
C GLN A 236 -3.51 5.95 -15.71
N ILE A 237 -2.58 6.90 -15.66
CA ILE A 237 -1.21 6.73 -15.25
C ILE A 237 -1.04 7.26 -13.82
N LEU A 238 -0.65 6.39 -12.91
CA LEU A 238 -0.29 6.74 -11.55
C LEU A 238 1.24 6.80 -11.41
N ARG A 239 1.77 7.84 -10.76
CA ARG A 239 3.21 7.96 -10.50
C ARG A 239 3.52 8.32 -9.06
N CYS A 240 4.56 7.69 -8.51
CA CYS A 240 5.09 8.01 -7.19
C CYS A 240 6.56 7.61 -7.11
N GLY A 241 7.41 8.53 -6.68
CA GLY A 241 8.85 8.34 -6.57
C GLY A 241 9.56 9.64 -6.17
N PRO A 242 10.90 9.65 -6.23
CA PRO A 242 11.68 10.86 -5.96
C PRO A 242 11.28 12.03 -6.88
N PRO A 243 11.36 13.30 -6.42
CA PRO A 243 10.94 14.45 -7.22
C PRO A 243 11.58 14.53 -8.63
N PRO A 244 12.87 14.22 -8.83
CA PRO A 244 13.47 14.19 -10.17
C PRO A 244 12.82 13.15 -11.08
N MET A 245 12.53 11.95 -10.56
CA MET A 245 11.83 10.91 -11.30
C MET A 245 10.42 11.38 -11.68
N ASN A 246 9.63 11.87 -10.72
CA ASN A 246 8.27 12.32 -11.01
C ASN A 246 8.26 13.41 -12.09
N LYS A 247 9.20 14.36 -12.04
CA LYS A 247 9.35 15.41 -13.06
C LYS A 247 9.63 14.83 -14.44
N ALA A 248 10.61 13.92 -14.55
CA ALA A 248 10.95 13.28 -15.81
C ALA A 248 9.79 12.44 -16.37
N MET A 249 9.11 11.66 -15.52
CA MET A 249 7.95 10.86 -15.92
C MET A 249 6.81 11.73 -16.46
N GLY A 250 6.56 12.90 -15.85
CA GLY A 250 5.57 13.85 -16.36
C GLY A 250 5.90 14.30 -17.78
N ALA A 251 7.14 14.72 -18.03
CA ALA A 251 7.58 15.13 -19.35
C ALA A 251 7.44 14.00 -20.39
N HIS A 252 7.86 12.78 -20.05
CA HIS A 252 7.70 11.64 -20.96
C HIS A 252 6.23 11.32 -21.25
N LEU A 253 5.34 11.41 -20.26
CA LEU A 253 3.91 11.19 -20.45
C LEU A 253 3.28 12.27 -21.34
N ASP A 254 3.66 13.53 -21.15
CA ASP A 254 3.21 14.65 -21.99
C ASP A 254 3.67 14.44 -23.44
N ASP A 255 4.94 14.07 -23.65
CA ASP A 255 5.52 13.76 -24.97
C ASP A 255 4.90 12.52 -25.65
N LEU A 256 4.22 11.68 -24.88
CA LEU A 256 3.49 10.50 -25.34
C LEU A 256 2.00 10.75 -25.58
N GLY A 257 1.51 11.95 -25.28
CA GLY A 257 0.11 12.33 -25.48
C GLY A 257 -0.83 11.90 -24.36
N TYR A 258 -0.33 11.54 -23.17
CA TYR A 258 -1.19 11.38 -22.00
C TYR A 258 -1.62 12.76 -21.49
N THR A 259 -2.92 13.04 -21.47
CA THR A 259 -3.43 14.33 -20.98
C THR A 259 -3.29 14.44 -19.46
N LYS A 260 -3.51 15.64 -18.90
CA LYS A 260 -3.42 15.86 -17.45
C LYS A 260 -4.45 15.04 -16.67
N GLU A 261 -5.62 14.80 -17.25
CA GLU A 261 -6.71 14.03 -16.66
C GLU A 261 -6.36 12.53 -16.57
N MET A 262 -5.55 12.05 -17.51
CA MET A 262 -5.01 10.69 -17.51
C MET A 262 -3.90 10.50 -16.48
N GLN A 263 -3.41 11.55 -15.81
CA GLN A 263 -2.24 11.45 -14.94
C GLN A 263 -2.58 11.77 -13.48
N PHE A 264 -2.05 10.96 -12.55
CA PHE A 264 -2.09 11.27 -11.13
C PHE A 264 -0.72 11.04 -10.48
N GLN A 265 -0.24 12.05 -9.77
CA GLN A 265 0.95 11.93 -8.92
C GLN A 265 0.51 11.89 -7.45
N PHE A 266 0.94 10.85 -6.73
CA PHE A 266 0.74 10.70 -5.29
C PHE A 266 1.56 11.70 -4.47
#